data_AF-A0A5N5QMU6-F1
#
_entry.id   AF-A0A5N5QMU6-F1
#
_cell.length_a   1.000
_cell.length_b   1.000
_cell.length_c   1.000
_cell.angle_alpha   90.00
_cell.angle_beta   90.00
_cell.angle_gamma   90.00
#
_symmetry.space_group_name_H-M   'P 1'
#
loop_
_entity.id
_entity.type
_entity.pdbx_description
1 polymer ?
#
loop_
_entity_poly.entity_id
_entity_poly.type
_entity_poly.pdbx_seq_one_letter_code
_entity_poly.pdbx_strand_id
1 'polypeptide(L)'
;MTDITSLDLAPSLTSPASPLTVNSKSTLVSPIPFDLNSFDFVICDAHHLHDQQLQIEPHLRDPTRLLISQVLLALRAVYNGGKILLRLSCVEKPLTAQILLAFWRISGHTETIKSLTLNKRLETFYLLAQGIRINTSEYRKLVDALEKLWYWMTFGGEGGVGRNITWEEQEMITSWEEVMSEGGINQIVRLGIKVWEIQCCALYGFLKSEGILQSKGIEIDIF
;
A
#
# COMPACT_ATOMS: atom_id res chain seq x y z
N MET A 1 -5.38 -19.76 5.21
CA MET A 1 -5.13 -18.32 5.40
C MET A 1 -6.19 -17.60 4.58
N THR A 2 -7.01 -16.76 5.21
CA THR A 2 -8.12 -16.05 4.55
C THR A 2 -7.55 -14.96 3.63
N ASP A 3 -8.08 -14.83 2.41
CA ASP A 3 -7.72 -13.74 1.51
C ASP A 3 -8.31 -12.43 2.07
N ILE A 4 -7.45 -11.51 2.50
CA ILE A 4 -7.88 -10.23 3.10
C ILE A 4 -8.67 -9.34 2.14
N THR A 5 -8.58 -9.58 0.82
CA THR A 5 -9.35 -8.84 -0.18
C THR A 5 -10.83 -9.25 -0.20
N SER A 6 -11.19 -10.36 0.45
CA SER A 6 -12.57 -10.86 0.59
C SER A 6 -13.30 -10.32 1.83
N LEU A 7 -12.68 -9.42 2.60
CA LEU A 7 -13.28 -8.77 3.76
C LEU A 7 -14.08 -7.51 3.37
N ASP A 8 -15.09 -7.13 4.14
CA ASP A 8 -15.92 -5.96 3.89
C ASP A 8 -15.21 -4.72 4.37
N LEU A 9 -14.41 -4.18 3.46
CA LEU A 9 -13.60 -3.00 3.74
C LEU A 9 -14.33 -1.70 3.40
N ALA A 10 -15.57 -1.73 2.90
CA ALA A 10 -16.37 -0.52 2.66
C ALA A 10 -17.86 -0.60 3.12
N PRO A 11 -18.17 -0.97 4.38
CA PRO A 11 -19.51 -0.95 4.97
C PRO A 11 -20.25 0.40 4.89
N SER A 12 -19.52 1.51 4.72
CA SER A 12 -20.09 2.84 4.50
C SER A 12 -20.75 2.99 3.13
N LEU A 13 -20.32 2.19 2.15
CA LEU A 13 -20.86 2.12 0.81
C LEU A 13 -21.83 0.95 0.77
N THR A 14 -23.06 1.20 0.31
CA THR A 14 -24.06 0.13 0.17
C THR A 14 -23.49 -0.92 -0.78
N SER A 15 -23.08 -2.08 -0.25
CA SER A 15 -22.89 -3.27 -1.08
C SER A 15 -24.17 -3.47 -1.87
N PRO A 16 -24.13 -3.70 -3.20
CA PRO A 16 -25.33 -3.80 -4.00
C PRO A 16 -26.21 -4.93 -3.46
N ALA A 17 -27.21 -4.54 -2.65
CA ALA A 17 -28.19 -5.43 -2.08
C ALA A 17 -28.88 -6.09 -3.26
N SER A 18 -28.67 -7.39 -3.47
CA SER A 18 -29.28 -8.14 -4.57
C SER A 18 -30.80 -7.99 -4.53
N PRO A 19 -31.44 -7.51 -5.61
CA PRO A 19 -32.82 -7.82 -5.91
C PRO A 19 -32.81 -8.58 -7.24
N LEU A 20 -32.99 -9.90 -7.16
CA LEU A 20 -33.46 -10.72 -8.29
C LEU A 20 -32.58 -10.66 -9.55
N THR A 21 -31.52 -11.46 -9.62
CA THR A 21 -31.21 -12.16 -10.88
C THR A 21 -30.39 -13.41 -10.64
N VAL A 22 -30.93 -14.50 -11.16
CA VAL A 22 -30.39 -15.85 -11.21
C VAL A 22 -29.06 -15.85 -11.99
N ASN A 23 -28.04 -16.51 -11.44
CA ASN A 23 -26.77 -16.92 -12.08
C ASN A 23 -25.58 -15.94 -12.23
N SER A 24 -25.31 -15.08 -11.25
CA SER A 24 -23.99 -14.43 -11.13
C SER A 24 -23.38 -14.72 -9.77
N LYS A 25 -22.14 -15.23 -9.74
CA LYS A 25 -21.35 -15.48 -8.52
C LYS A 25 -21.16 -14.15 -7.77
N SER A 26 -22.08 -13.80 -6.90
CA SER A 26 -21.93 -12.70 -5.95
C SER A 26 -20.71 -13.01 -5.08
N THR A 27 -19.68 -12.15 -5.15
CA THR A 27 -18.54 -12.20 -4.25
C THR A 27 -19.06 -11.92 -2.84
N LEU A 28 -19.36 -12.99 -2.09
CA LEU A 28 -19.76 -12.90 -0.69
C LEU A 28 -18.57 -12.37 0.11
N VAL A 29 -18.68 -11.13 0.53
CA VAL A 29 -17.68 -10.45 1.34
C VAL A 29 -17.97 -10.70 2.82
N SER A 30 -16.94 -11.02 3.60
CA SER A 30 -17.06 -11.33 5.03
C SER A 30 -16.79 -10.10 5.91
N PRO A 31 -17.44 -9.94 7.08
CA PRO A 31 -17.15 -8.82 7.97
C PRO A 31 -15.70 -8.88 8.50
N ILE A 32 -15.17 -7.72 8.91
CA ILE A 32 -13.87 -7.63 9.57
C ILE A 32 -13.91 -8.43 10.90
N PRO A 33 -12.96 -9.35 11.15
CA PRO A 33 -13.04 -10.29 12.27
C PRO A 33 -12.49 -9.72 13.60
N PHE A 34 -12.50 -8.39 13.75
CA PHE A 34 -11.97 -7.71 14.94
C PHE A 34 -12.67 -6.37 15.16
N ASP A 35 -12.60 -5.87 16.39
CA ASP A 35 -13.13 -4.55 16.74
C ASP A 35 -12.30 -3.44 16.10
N LEU A 36 -12.99 -2.42 15.58
CA LEU A 36 -12.33 -1.28 14.98
C LEU A 36 -11.50 -0.52 16.03
N ASN A 37 -10.34 -0.02 15.60
CA ASN A 37 -9.46 0.85 16.38
C ASN A 37 -9.00 0.25 17.73
N SER A 38 -8.77 -1.07 17.75
CA SER A 38 -8.49 -1.84 18.97
C SER A 38 -7.01 -2.20 19.17
N PHE A 39 -6.15 -2.04 18.16
CA PHE A 39 -4.77 -2.54 18.21
C PHE A 39 -3.73 -1.44 18.34
N ASP A 40 -2.77 -1.64 19.25
CA ASP A 40 -1.66 -0.70 19.47
C ASP A 40 -0.64 -0.64 18.32
N PHE A 41 -0.44 -1.79 17.69
CA PHE A 41 0.57 -2.02 16.66
C PHE A 41 0.00 -2.94 15.60
N VAL A 42 -0.02 -2.49 14.35
CA VAL A 42 -0.55 -3.26 13.21
C VAL A 42 0.56 -3.50 12.21
N ILE A 43 0.70 -4.73 11.74
CA ILE A 43 1.69 -5.14 10.75
C ILE A 43 0.98 -5.59 9.48
N CYS A 44 1.38 -5.03 8.34
CA CYS A 44 0.86 -5.37 7.02
C CYS A 44 2.00 -5.82 6.11
N ASP A 45 2.10 -7.15 5.91
CA ASP A 45 3.09 -7.80 5.03
C ASP A 45 2.38 -8.76 4.05
N ALA A 46 1.14 -8.42 3.66
CA ALA A 46 0.39 -9.24 2.73
C ALA A 46 0.98 -9.09 1.32
N HIS A 47 1.31 -10.23 0.71
CA HIS A 47 1.80 -10.31 -0.66
C HIS A 47 1.32 -11.63 -1.28
N HIS A 48 1.08 -11.62 -2.59
CA HIS A 48 0.72 -12.85 -3.29
C HIS A 48 1.94 -13.78 -3.36
N LEU A 49 1.77 -15.02 -2.92
CA LEU A 49 2.75 -16.08 -3.17
C LEU A 49 2.68 -16.48 -4.65
N HIS A 50 3.83 -16.78 -5.25
CA HIS A 50 3.94 -17.11 -6.68
C HIS A 50 2.96 -18.23 -7.10
N ASP A 51 2.79 -19.25 -6.27
CA ASP A 51 1.88 -20.37 -6.55
C ASP A 51 0.39 -19.98 -6.42
N GLN A 52 0.07 -19.05 -5.51
CA GLN A 52 -1.30 -18.53 -5.36
C GLN A 52 -1.69 -17.64 -6.53
N GLN A 53 -0.72 -16.93 -7.14
CA GLN A 53 -0.98 -16.14 -8.34
C GLN A 53 -1.54 -17.01 -9.45
N LEU A 54 -1.11 -18.27 -9.61
CA LEU A 54 -1.62 -19.14 -10.68
C LEU A 54 -3.08 -19.58 -10.49
N GLN A 55 -3.61 -19.56 -9.26
CA GLN A 55 -4.94 -20.05 -8.90
C GLN A 55 -6.01 -18.96 -8.78
N ILE A 56 -5.61 -17.69 -8.69
CA ILE A 56 -6.53 -16.55 -8.59
C ILE A 56 -6.99 -16.16 -10.00
N GLU A 57 -8.24 -15.77 -10.19
CA GLU A 57 -8.71 -15.24 -11.49
C GLU A 57 -7.89 -13.99 -11.88
N PRO A 58 -7.48 -13.80 -13.15
CA PRO A 58 -6.58 -12.72 -13.55
C PRO A 58 -6.98 -11.32 -13.10
N HIS A 59 -8.28 -11.02 -13.06
CA HIS A 59 -8.83 -9.74 -12.60
C HIS A 59 -8.71 -9.53 -11.07
N LEU A 60 -8.59 -10.60 -10.29
CA LEU A 60 -8.39 -10.55 -8.83
C LEU A 60 -6.91 -10.58 -8.42
N ARG A 61 -5.98 -10.76 -9.37
CA ARG A 61 -4.52 -10.76 -9.15
C ARG A 61 -3.93 -9.36 -8.99
N ASP A 62 -4.74 -8.32 -8.96
CA ASP A 62 -4.25 -6.95 -8.93
C ASP A 62 -3.51 -6.66 -7.61
N PRO A 63 -2.17 -6.44 -7.65
CA PRO A 63 -1.41 -6.11 -6.45
C PRO A 63 -1.88 -4.79 -5.81
N THR A 64 -2.52 -3.91 -6.58
CA THR A 64 -3.12 -2.66 -6.09
C THR A 64 -4.28 -2.95 -5.15
N ARG A 65 -5.20 -3.86 -5.53
CA ARG A 65 -6.31 -4.28 -4.68
C ARG A 65 -5.83 -4.85 -3.37
N LEU A 66 -4.78 -5.67 -3.37
CA LEU A 66 -4.18 -6.20 -2.15
C LEU A 66 -3.58 -5.09 -1.28
N LEU A 67 -2.83 -4.16 -1.88
CA LEU A 67 -2.24 -3.02 -1.17
C LEU A 67 -3.29 -2.11 -0.53
N ILE A 68 -4.32 -1.72 -1.28
CA ILE A 68 -5.41 -0.90 -0.76
C ILE A 68 -6.16 -1.65 0.35
N SER A 69 -6.41 -2.96 0.17
CA SER A 69 -7.08 -3.78 1.18
C SER A 69 -6.30 -3.82 2.50
N GLN A 70 -4.99 -4.09 2.45
CA GLN A 70 -4.18 -4.13 3.67
C GLN A 70 -4.02 -2.75 4.32
N VAL A 71 -3.90 -1.67 3.55
CA VAL A 71 -3.86 -0.30 4.10
C VAL A 71 -5.16 0.03 4.81
N LEU A 72 -6.31 -0.23 4.18
CA LEU A 72 -7.62 0.05 4.74
C LEU A 72 -7.89 -0.78 5.99
N LEU A 73 -7.50 -2.05 5.98
CA LEU A 73 -7.56 -2.92 7.16
C LEU A 73 -6.67 -2.40 8.29
N ALA A 74 -5.47 -1.90 7.98
CA ALA A 74 -4.55 -1.33 8.96
C ALA A 74 -5.13 -0.10 9.66
N LEU A 75 -5.71 0.81 8.87
CA LEU A 75 -6.35 2.02 9.40
C LEU A 75 -7.54 1.64 10.29
N ARG A 76 -8.36 0.67 9.88
CA ARG A 76 -9.48 0.17 10.69
C ARG A 76 -9.05 -0.55 11.96
N ALA A 77 -7.88 -1.19 11.97
CA ALA A 77 -7.38 -1.91 13.12
C ALA A 77 -6.73 -1.00 14.16
N VAL A 78 -5.98 0.02 13.73
CA VAL A 78 -5.13 0.82 14.61
C VAL A 78 -5.92 1.75 15.52
N TYR A 79 -5.57 1.79 16.81
CA TYR A 79 -6.12 2.77 17.75
C TYR A 79 -5.55 4.19 17.54
N ASN A 80 -6.20 5.18 18.14
CA ASN A 80 -5.71 6.56 18.13
C ASN A 80 -4.38 6.71 18.90
N GLY A 81 -3.32 7.08 18.20
CA GLY A 81 -1.96 7.15 18.75
C GLY A 81 -1.12 5.91 18.43
N GLY A 82 -1.72 4.89 17.81
CA GLY A 82 -1.03 3.65 17.48
C GLY A 82 -0.05 3.73 16.33
N LYS A 83 0.47 2.57 15.97
CA LYS A 83 1.53 2.43 14.97
C LYS A 83 1.15 1.42 13.90
N ILE A 84 1.56 1.70 12.67
CA ILE A 84 1.39 0.82 11.52
C ILE A 84 2.77 0.56 10.91
N LEU A 85 3.11 -0.71 10.73
CA LEU A 85 4.25 -1.16 9.94
C LEU A 85 3.73 -1.75 8.62
N LEU A 86 3.88 -1.02 7.53
CA LEU A 86 3.31 -1.34 6.22
C LEU A 86 4.40 -1.69 5.21
N ARG A 87 4.31 -2.85 4.58
CA ARG A 87 5.17 -3.20 3.46
C ARG A 87 4.77 -2.46 2.20
N LEU A 88 5.76 -1.85 1.54
CA LEU A 88 5.63 -1.18 0.25
C LEU A 88 6.72 -1.67 -0.71
N SER A 89 6.61 -1.28 -1.98
CA SER A 89 7.63 -1.52 -3.02
C SER A 89 7.92 -0.23 -3.77
N CYS A 90 9.19 0.02 -4.11
CA CYS A 90 9.68 1.17 -4.89
C CYS A 90 9.13 2.51 -4.41
N VAL A 91 9.96 3.32 -3.76
CA VAL A 91 9.55 4.64 -3.25
C VAL A 91 8.99 5.53 -4.37
N GLU A 92 9.56 5.41 -5.57
CA GLU A 92 9.23 6.15 -6.78
C GLU A 92 7.95 5.69 -7.50
N LYS A 93 7.33 4.57 -7.10
CA LYS A 93 6.04 4.16 -7.69
C LYS A 93 4.97 5.19 -7.33
N PRO A 94 4.14 5.65 -8.30
CA PRO A 94 3.03 6.57 -8.08
C PRO A 94 2.20 6.32 -6.81
N LEU A 95 1.67 5.11 -6.68
CA LEU A 95 0.83 4.74 -5.55
C LEU A 95 1.61 4.71 -4.23
N THR A 96 2.86 4.25 -4.27
CA THR A 96 3.74 4.24 -3.09
C THR A 96 3.99 5.67 -2.60
N ALA A 97 4.35 6.59 -3.49
CA ALA A 97 4.55 8.00 -3.15
C ALA A 97 3.29 8.64 -2.54
N GLN A 98 2.12 8.39 -3.13
CA GLN A 98 0.85 8.89 -2.60
C GLN A 98 0.54 8.32 -1.21
N ILE A 99 0.79 7.02 -0.98
CA ILE A 99 0.62 6.37 0.34
C ILE A 99 1.59 6.96 1.36
N LEU A 100 2.86 7.17 1.00
CA LEU A 100 3.86 7.76 1.91
C LEU A 100 3.41 9.15 2.40
N LEU A 101 2.93 10.00 1.49
CA LEU A 101 2.41 11.32 1.84
C LEU A 101 1.11 11.23 2.65
N ALA A 102 0.21 10.32 2.29
CA ALA A 102 -1.03 10.10 3.05
C ALA A 102 -0.74 9.71 4.51
N PHE A 103 0.18 8.77 4.74
CA PHE A 103 0.60 8.39 6.08
C PHE A 103 1.33 9.51 6.82
N TRP A 104 2.13 10.32 6.11
CA TRP A 104 2.76 11.50 6.70
C TRP A 104 1.72 12.50 7.22
N ARG A 105 0.61 12.72 6.50
CA ARG A 105 -0.48 13.62 6.95
C ARG A 105 -1.21 13.11 8.20
N ILE A 106 -1.40 11.80 8.33
CA ILE A 106 -2.24 11.22 9.40
C ILE A 106 -1.45 10.77 10.63
N SER A 107 -0.11 10.81 10.60
CA SER A 107 0.74 10.31 11.69
C SER A 107 1.54 11.42 12.36
N GLY A 108 1.96 11.19 13.61
CA GLY A 108 2.90 12.04 14.32
C GLY A 108 4.33 11.91 13.79
N HIS A 109 4.69 10.72 13.31
CA HIS A 109 6.02 10.42 12.79
C HIS A 109 5.98 9.33 11.72
N THR A 110 6.79 9.48 10.67
CA THR A 110 7.02 8.46 9.64
C THR A 110 8.51 8.26 9.38
N GLU A 111 8.88 7.00 9.24
CA GLU A 111 10.20 6.55 8.79
C GLU A 111 10.08 5.32 7.90
N THR A 112 11.10 5.06 7.08
CA THR A 112 11.18 3.86 6.26
C THR A 112 12.28 2.94 6.76
N ILE A 113 12.02 1.64 6.66
CA ILE A 113 12.90 0.58 7.12
C ILE A 113 13.18 -0.33 5.94
N LYS A 114 14.44 -0.34 5.49
CA LYS A 114 14.96 -1.30 4.51
C LYS A 114 15.90 -2.25 5.24
N SER A 115 15.61 -3.55 5.16
CA SER A 115 16.45 -4.54 5.84
C SER A 115 17.88 -4.51 5.29
N LEU A 116 18.83 -4.47 6.20
CA LEU A 116 20.26 -4.56 5.93
C LEU A 116 20.76 -6.00 5.79
N THR A 117 19.90 -7.01 5.78
CA THR A 117 20.32 -8.42 5.73
C THR A 117 19.47 -9.22 4.76
N LEU A 118 18.15 -9.10 4.88
CA LEU A 118 17.18 -9.80 4.07
C LEU A 118 16.72 -8.92 2.92
N ASN A 119 16.52 -9.50 1.73
CA ASN A 119 15.86 -8.82 0.61
C ASN A 119 16.45 -7.45 0.25
N LYS A 120 17.74 -7.18 0.53
CA LYS A 120 18.36 -5.87 0.27
C LYS A 120 18.26 -5.46 -1.20
N ARG A 121 18.33 -6.45 -2.09
CA ARG A 121 18.22 -6.31 -3.55
C ARG A 121 16.78 -6.18 -4.05
N LEU A 122 15.79 -6.58 -3.26
CA LEU A 122 14.39 -6.48 -3.67
C LEU A 122 13.92 -5.03 -3.61
N GLU A 123 12.90 -4.70 -4.38
CA GLU A 123 12.27 -3.39 -4.38
C GLU A 123 11.48 -3.06 -3.09
N THR A 124 11.31 -4.03 -2.19
CA THR A 124 10.42 -3.89 -1.03
C THR A 124 11.08 -3.25 0.20
N PHE A 125 10.31 -2.46 0.93
CA PHE A 125 10.72 -1.83 2.19
C PHE A 125 9.49 -1.71 3.10
N TYR A 126 9.68 -1.26 4.34
CA TYR A 126 8.58 -0.98 5.25
C TYR A 126 8.46 0.50 5.53
N LEU A 127 7.24 1.00 5.62
CA LEU A 127 6.89 2.28 6.23
C LEU A 127 6.48 2.01 7.68
N LEU A 128 7.14 2.67 8.63
CA LEU A 128 6.69 2.74 10.01
C LEU A 128 6.05 4.11 10.24
N ALA A 129 4.74 4.11 10.45
CA ALA A 129 3.96 5.29 10.82
C ALA A 129 3.56 5.20 12.29
N GLN A 130 3.83 6.24 13.07
CA GLN A 130 3.63 6.25 14.52
C GLN A 130 2.74 7.43 14.93
N GLY A 131 1.91 7.22 15.95
CA GLY A 131 1.00 8.25 16.44
C GLY A 131 -0.11 8.53 15.43
N ILE A 132 -0.79 7.49 14.92
CA ILE A 132 -1.89 7.64 13.96
C ILE A 132 -3.03 8.45 14.59
N ARG A 133 -3.44 9.54 13.94
CA ARG A 133 -4.46 10.46 14.44
C ARG A 133 -5.82 10.16 13.79
N ILE A 134 -6.53 9.17 14.30
CA ILE A 134 -7.79 8.68 13.67
C ILE A 134 -8.92 9.72 13.68
N ASN A 135 -8.86 10.70 14.59
CA ASN A 135 -9.91 11.70 14.79
C ASN A 135 -9.79 12.92 13.85
N THR A 136 -8.79 12.97 12.96
CA THR A 136 -8.57 14.15 12.10
C THR A 136 -9.36 14.09 10.80
N SER A 137 -9.40 15.22 10.09
CA SER A 137 -10.11 15.32 8.80
C SER A 137 -9.38 14.54 7.71
N GLU A 138 -8.05 14.55 7.77
CA GLU A 138 -7.14 13.91 6.81
C GLU A 138 -7.26 12.39 6.89
N TYR A 139 -7.38 11.84 8.10
CA TYR A 139 -7.61 10.42 8.31
C TYR A 139 -8.94 9.98 7.71
N ARG A 140 -10.03 10.71 8.00
CA ARG A 140 -11.36 10.39 7.45
C ARG A 140 -11.39 10.47 5.92
N LYS A 141 -10.75 11.48 5.32
CA LYS A 141 -10.62 11.62 3.87
C LYS A 141 -9.85 10.43 3.26
N LEU A 142 -8.77 10.01 3.89
CA LEU A 142 -7.99 8.86 3.43
C LEU A 142 -8.82 7.57 3.49
N VAL A 143 -9.52 7.31 4.59
CA VAL A 143 -10.37 6.12 4.73
C VAL A 143 -11.48 6.13 3.67
N ASP A 144 -12.19 7.24 3.49
CA ASP A 144 -13.25 7.37 2.46
C ASP A 144 -12.72 7.17 1.04
N ALA A 145 -11.54 7.72 0.71
CA ALA A 145 -10.89 7.50 -0.58
C ALA A 145 -10.57 6.01 -0.80
N LEU A 146 -9.96 5.35 0.20
CA LEU A 146 -9.60 3.94 0.12
C LEU A 146 -10.83 3.03 0.05
N GLU A 147 -11.92 3.35 0.75
CA GLU A 147 -13.19 2.62 0.68
C GLU A 147 -13.77 2.66 -0.74
N LYS A 148 -13.78 3.83 -1.39
CA LYS A 148 -14.23 3.99 -2.78
C LYS A 148 -13.37 3.19 -3.75
N LEU A 149 -12.04 3.30 -3.63
CA LEU A 149 -11.11 2.54 -4.48
C LEU A 149 -11.30 1.03 -4.29
N TRP A 150 -11.37 0.56 -3.05
CA TRP A 150 -11.61 -0.84 -2.76
C TRP A 150 -12.95 -1.34 -3.33
N TYR A 151 -14.00 -0.53 -3.20
CA TYR A 151 -15.32 -0.86 -3.73
C TYR A 151 -15.28 -1.00 -5.26
N TRP A 152 -14.66 -0.08 -6.00
CA TRP A 152 -14.55 -0.19 -7.45
C TRP A 152 -13.70 -1.39 -7.90
N MET A 153 -12.63 -1.69 -7.16
CA MET A 153 -11.82 -2.89 -7.43
C MET A 153 -12.52 -4.20 -7.10
N THR A 154 -13.58 -4.18 -6.31
CA THR A 154 -14.28 -5.39 -5.87
C THR A 154 -15.63 -5.58 -6.58
N PHE A 155 -16.35 -4.50 -6.85
CA PHE A 155 -17.71 -4.52 -7.40
C PHE A 155 -17.92 -3.64 -8.63
N GLY A 156 -16.90 -2.87 -9.04
CA GLY A 156 -16.97 -2.05 -10.25
C GLY A 156 -16.87 -2.89 -11.53
N GLY A 157 -16.80 -2.20 -12.68
CA GLY A 157 -16.62 -2.84 -13.98
C GLY A 157 -17.88 -3.53 -14.53
N GLU A 158 -17.74 -4.08 -15.73
CA GLU A 158 -18.82 -4.79 -16.41
C GLU A 158 -19.17 -6.08 -15.64
N GLY A 159 -20.45 -6.27 -15.32
CA GLY A 159 -20.91 -7.46 -14.56
C GLY A 159 -20.58 -7.45 -13.07
N GLY A 160 -20.03 -6.37 -12.51
CA GLY A 160 -19.79 -6.21 -11.07
C GLY A 160 -18.67 -7.09 -10.50
N VAL A 161 -17.70 -7.47 -11.35
CA VAL A 161 -16.59 -8.37 -11.00
C VAL A 161 -15.35 -7.63 -10.49
N GLY A 162 -15.42 -6.31 -10.37
CA GLY A 162 -14.29 -5.45 -10.05
C GLY A 162 -13.57 -4.96 -11.31
N ARG A 163 -12.88 -3.83 -11.19
CA ARG A 163 -12.01 -3.27 -12.23
C ARG A 163 -10.79 -2.60 -11.64
N ASN A 164 -9.75 -2.42 -12.45
CA ASN A 164 -8.61 -1.60 -12.05
C ASN A 164 -9.05 -0.14 -11.83
N ILE A 165 -8.40 0.51 -10.88
CA ILE A 165 -8.57 1.95 -10.64
C ILE A 165 -7.88 2.75 -11.75
N THR A 166 -8.47 3.88 -12.14
CA THR A 166 -7.82 4.80 -13.07
C THR A 166 -6.80 5.66 -12.35
N TRP A 167 -5.99 6.38 -13.13
CA TRP A 167 -5.02 7.33 -12.60
C TRP A 167 -5.68 8.45 -11.79
N GLU A 168 -6.76 9.00 -12.33
CA GLU A 168 -7.53 10.10 -11.73
C GLU A 168 -8.19 9.65 -10.41
N GLU A 169 -8.64 8.40 -10.34
CA GLU A 169 -9.20 7.82 -9.12
C GLU A 169 -8.12 7.65 -8.04
N GLN A 170 -6.92 7.24 -8.44
CA GLN A 170 -5.79 7.10 -7.52
C GLN A 170 -5.42 8.43 -6.82
N GLU A 171 -5.65 9.57 -7.49
CA GLU A 171 -5.42 10.91 -6.92
C GLU A 171 -6.28 11.22 -5.68
N MET A 172 -7.35 10.46 -5.43
CA MET A 172 -8.13 10.60 -4.18
C MET A 172 -7.31 10.29 -2.92
N ILE A 173 -6.23 9.50 -3.04
CA ILE A 173 -5.32 9.22 -1.91
C ILE A 173 -4.49 10.47 -1.61
N THR A 174 -3.78 10.96 -2.63
CA THR A 174 -2.98 12.19 -2.61
C THR A 174 -2.91 12.71 -4.05
N SER A 175 -3.22 13.99 -4.28
CA SER A 175 -3.22 14.57 -5.63
C SER A 175 -1.82 14.67 -6.21
N TRP A 176 -1.70 14.70 -7.54
CA TRP A 176 -0.39 14.91 -8.18
C TRP A 176 0.20 16.28 -7.92
N GLU A 177 -0.64 17.30 -7.74
CA GLU A 177 -0.21 18.62 -7.31
C GLU A 177 0.53 18.55 -5.96
N GLU A 178 0.00 17.79 -4.98
CA GLU A 178 0.67 17.62 -3.70
C GLU A 178 1.95 16.78 -3.83
N VAL A 179 1.90 15.68 -4.58
CA VAL A 179 3.07 14.81 -4.82
C VAL A 179 4.23 15.61 -5.43
N MET A 180 3.93 16.47 -6.41
CA MET A 180 4.93 17.28 -7.12
C MET A 180 5.25 18.62 -6.45
N SER A 181 4.55 18.96 -5.36
CA SER A 181 4.90 20.14 -4.57
C SER A 181 6.29 19.98 -3.94
N GLU A 182 6.97 21.09 -3.67
CA GLU A 182 8.28 21.07 -3.00
C GLU A 182 8.20 20.30 -1.66
N GLY A 183 7.14 20.50 -0.89
CA GLY A 183 6.89 19.77 0.35
C GLY A 183 6.71 18.27 0.14
N GLY A 184 5.92 17.87 -0.87
CA GLY A 184 5.69 16.47 -1.22
C GLY A 184 6.97 15.76 -1.63
N ILE A 185 7.71 16.34 -2.58
CA ILE A 185 8.99 15.81 -3.07
C ILE A 185 9.99 15.69 -1.92
N ASN A 186 10.14 16.73 -1.09
CA ASN A 186 11.06 16.71 0.05
C ASN A 186 10.72 15.59 1.04
N GLN A 187 9.44 15.32 1.29
CA GLN A 187 9.04 14.23 2.17
C GLN A 187 9.28 12.85 1.55
N ILE A 188 9.00 12.68 0.26
CA ILE A 188 9.29 11.43 -0.46
C ILE A 188 10.80 11.16 -0.45
N VAL A 189 11.64 12.16 -0.72
CA VAL A 189 13.10 12.04 -0.65
C VAL A 189 13.56 11.71 0.77
N ARG A 190 13.05 12.39 1.80
CA ARG A 190 13.36 12.11 3.21
C ARG A 190 13.07 10.65 3.58
N LEU A 191 11.94 10.12 3.11
CA LEU A 191 11.54 8.73 3.33
C LEU A 191 12.25 7.76 2.39
N GLY A 192 12.73 8.20 1.24
CA GLY A 192 13.33 7.35 0.21
C GLY A 192 14.83 7.14 0.35
N ILE A 193 15.56 8.14 0.83
CA ILE A 193 17.01 8.21 0.72
C ILE A 193 17.71 6.96 1.28
N LYS A 194 17.33 6.50 2.47
CA LYS A 194 17.91 5.30 3.08
C LYS A 194 17.52 4.01 2.36
N VAL A 195 16.32 3.95 1.78
CA VAL A 195 15.89 2.79 0.97
C VAL A 195 16.75 2.70 -0.29
N TRP A 196 16.90 3.81 -1.01
CA TRP A 196 17.69 3.88 -2.23
C TRP A 196 19.19 3.64 -1.99
N GLU A 197 19.78 4.23 -0.95
CA GLU A 197 21.18 3.98 -0.55
C GLU A 197 21.42 2.47 -0.35
N ILE A 198 20.59 1.81 0.47
CA ILE A 198 20.75 0.39 0.79
C ILE A 198 20.58 -0.48 -0.46
N GLN A 199 19.59 -0.17 -1.31
CA GLN A 199 19.37 -0.90 -2.56
C GLN A 199 20.52 -0.70 -3.54
N CYS A 200 20.99 0.54 -3.71
CA CYS A 200 22.11 0.86 -4.60
C CYS A 200 23.38 0.10 -4.17
N CYS A 201 23.74 0.16 -2.89
CA CYS A 201 24.89 -0.58 -2.36
C CYS A 201 24.75 -2.09 -2.55
N ALA A 202 23.56 -2.65 -2.33
CA ALA A 202 23.30 -4.08 -2.50
C ALA A 202 23.39 -4.52 -3.97
N LEU A 203 22.86 -3.71 -4.89
CA LEU A 203 22.94 -3.97 -6.33
C LEU A 203 24.37 -3.83 -6.84
N TYR A 204 25.09 -2.79 -6.41
CA TYR A 204 26.49 -2.60 -6.77
C TYR A 204 27.37 -3.78 -6.31
N GLY A 205 27.20 -4.21 -5.05
CA GLY A 205 27.91 -5.37 -4.51
C GLY A 205 27.63 -6.65 -5.29
N PHE A 206 26.37 -6.87 -5.71
CA PHE A 206 25.99 -7.99 -6.54
C PHE A 206 26.60 -7.92 -7.95
N LEU A 207 26.51 -6.78 -8.64
CA LEU A 207 27.09 -6.63 -9.97
C LEU A 207 28.61 -6.79 -9.97
N LYS A 208 29.28 -6.38 -8.88
CA LYS A 208 30.70 -6.62 -8.67
C LYS A 208 31.01 -8.11 -8.46
N SER A 209 30.20 -8.84 -7.69
CA SER A 209 30.39 -10.29 -7.49
C SER A 209 30.17 -11.10 -8.76
N GLU A 210 29.28 -10.66 -9.64
CA GLU A 210 29.03 -11.27 -10.95
C GLU A 210 30.09 -10.88 -12.01
N GLY A 211 31.07 -10.03 -11.66
CA GLY A 211 32.11 -9.59 -12.59
C GLY A 211 31.63 -8.63 -13.68
N ILE A 212 30.41 -8.10 -13.56
CA ILE A 212 29.79 -7.17 -14.53
C ILE A 212 30.39 -5.77 -14.38
N LEU A 213 30.68 -5.34 -13.15
CA LEU A 213 31.37 -4.08 -12.88
C LEU A 213 32.86 -4.34 -12.64
N GLN A 214 33.71 -3.85 -13.54
CA GLN A 214 35.16 -3.80 -13.30
C GLN A 214 35.48 -2.73 -12.26
N SER A 215 36.54 -2.97 -11.46
CA SER A 215 37.04 -2.11 -10.38
C SER A 215 37.66 -0.79 -10.87
N LYS A 216 36.98 -0.02 -11.71
CA LYS A 216 37.31 1.39 -11.93
C LYS A 216 36.39 2.19 -11.04
N GLY A 217 36.99 2.88 -10.07
CA GLY A 217 36.30 3.65 -9.04
C GLY A 217 35.26 4.57 -9.65
N ILE A 218 34.00 4.25 -9.41
CA ILE A 218 32.90 5.21 -9.55
C ILE A 218 32.68 5.69 -8.12
N GLU A 219 33.20 6.87 -7.80
CA GLU A 219 32.73 7.62 -6.65
C GLU A 219 31.25 7.92 -6.91
N ILE A 220 30.39 7.21 -6.18
CA ILE A 220 28.98 7.60 -6.10
C ILE A 220 28.95 8.69 -5.04
N ASP A 221 29.10 9.93 -5.47
CA ASP A 221 28.74 11.08 -4.64
C ASP A 221 27.23 11.06 -4.44
N ILE A 222 26.81 10.63 -3.25
CA ILE A 222 25.43 10.69 -2.81
C ILE A 222 25.23 12.10 -2.26
N PHE A 223 24.43 12.90 -2.97
CA PHE A 223 24.08 14.28 -2.66
C PHE A 223 23.57 14.50 -1.23
#